data_AF-A0A1Q6QUC5-F1
#
_entry.id   AF-A0A1Q6QUC5-F1
#
_cell.length_a   1.000
_cell.length_b   1.000
_cell.length_c   1.000
_cell.angle_alpha   90.00
_cell.angle_beta   90.00
_cell.angle_gamma   90.00
#
_symmetry.space_group_name_H-M   'P 1'
#
loop_
_entity.id
_entity.type
_entity.pdbx_description
1 polymer ?
#
loop_
_entity_poly.entity_id
_entity_poly.type
_entity_poly.pdbx_seq_one_letter_code
_entity_poly.pdbx_strand_id
1 'polypeptide(L)'
;MTLLMLLISIPFVKASCTNEELSELKKEARVIKVEYEHKGKTINEDGGEDYNKFNVDIINIPNDYYIIISDGLNYKLTPTDGKITRELVNGKWEIEVYSNKCEEVIDTITLRLPRFNIYSLDPLCKGIDGDKFPLCGKYYEYDVSYDSFKERVDHYRKTYKINDTEEKPQIEDKNYLNIILTFITDYKLYIVGALSIILIILIIVILIRKRRNRGVLK
;
A
#
# COMPACT_ATOMS: atom_id res chain seq x y z
N MET A 1 -20.40 5.49 66.97
CA MET A 1 -20.00 4.32 66.17
C MET A 1 -19.87 4.78 64.72
N THR A 2 -18.69 5.23 64.31
CA THR A 2 -18.40 5.67 62.93
C THR A 2 -17.74 4.51 62.21
N LEU A 3 -18.46 3.91 61.27
CA LEU A 3 -17.98 2.83 60.42
C LEU A 3 -17.22 3.44 59.24
N LEU A 4 -15.89 3.39 59.27
CA LEU A 4 -15.02 3.82 58.18
C LEU A 4 -14.99 2.71 57.11
N MET A 5 -15.70 2.92 55.99
CA MET A 5 -15.53 2.07 54.81
C MET A 5 -14.19 2.39 54.14
N LEU A 6 -13.22 1.51 54.31
CA LEU A 6 -12.01 1.48 53.49
C LEU A 6 -12.38 0.99 52.08
N LEU A 7 -12.42 1.90 51.12
CA LEU A 7 -12.42 1.57 49.70
C LEU A 7 -11.02 1.05 49.35
N ILE A 8 -10.86 -0.28 49.34
CA ILE A 8 -9.65 -0.92 48.83
C ILE A 8 -9.69 -0.77 47.31
N SER A 9 -9.03 0.28 46.80
CA SER A 9 -8.67 0.37 45.39
C SER A 9 -7.60 -0.68 45.11
N ILE A 10 -8.02 -1.89 44.73
CA ILE A 10 -7.10 -2.92 44.27
C ILE A 10 -6.50 -2.41 42.96
N PRO A 11 -5.17 -2.19 42.86
CA PRO A 11 -4.57 -1.90 41.58
C PRO A 11 -4.83 -3.11 40.67
N PHE A 12 -5.44 -2.89 39.51
CA PHE A 12 -5.51 -3.89 38.45
C PHE A 12 -4.06 -4.12 37.96
N VAL A 13 -3.35 -5.01 38.63
CA VAL A 13 -2.10 -5.57 38.12
C VAL A 13 -2.54 -6.50 36.99
N LYS A 14 -2.18 -6.18 35.74
CA LYS A 14 -2.31 -7.16 34.67
C LYS A 14 -1.43 -8.36 35.06
N ALA A 15 -2.03 -9.54 35.09
CA ALA A 15 -1.28 -10.75 35.38
C ALA A 15 -0.29 -11.03 34.23
N SER A 16 0.94 -11.40 34.58
CA SER A 16 1.85 -12.04 33.64
C SER A 16 1.24 -13.37 33.19
N CYS A 17 1.26 -13.65 31.89
CA CYS A 17 0.66 -14.87 31.37
C CYS A 17 1.44 -16.12 31.76
N THR A 18 0.72 -17.23 31.92
CA THR A 18 1.35 -18.56 31.96
C THR A 18 1.98 -18.91 30.60
N ASN A 19 2.89 -19.89 30.61
CA ASN A 19 3.52 -20.36 29.38
C ASN A 19 2.51 -20.98 28.40
N GLU A 20 1.46 -21.65 28.91
CA GLU A 20 0.37 -22.18 28.09
C GLU A 20 -0.41 -21.05 27.40
N GLU A 21 -0.83 -20.02 28.15
CA GLU A 21 -1.56 -18.87 27.60
C GLU A 21 -0.72 -18.13 26.55
N LEU A 22 0.56 -17.88 26.82
CA LEU A 22 1.46 -17.22 25.87
C LEU A 22 1.62 -18.05 24.58
N SER A 23 1.68 -19.38 24.70
CA SER A 23 1.78 -20.28 23.54
C SER A 23 0.51 -20.24 22.67
N GLU A 24 -0.67 -20.16 23.28
CA GLU A 24 -1.95 -20.00 22.56
C GLU A 24 -2.02 -18.65 21.86
N LEU A 25 -1.69 -17.56 22.56
CA LEU A 25 -1.68 -16.22 21.99
C LEU A 25 -0.70 -16.10 20.81
N LYS A 26 0.45 -16.76 20.90
CA LYS A 26 1.42 -16.85 19.81
C LYS A 26 0.88 -17.61 18.60
N LYS A 27 0.09 -18.66 18.80
CA LYS A 27 -0.54 -19.39 17.69
C LYS A 27 -1.58 -18.53 16.98
N GLU A 28 -2.38 -17.79 17.73
CA GLU A 28 -3.37 -16.85 17.19
C GLU A 28 -2.70 -15.74 16.37
N ALA A 29 -1.60 -15.16 16.86
CA ALA A 29 -0.88 -14.08 16.18
C ALA A 29 -0.25 -14.48 14.83
N ARG A 30 0.01 -15.77 14.57
CA ARG A 30 0.65 -16.25 13.32
C ARG A 30 -0.11 -15.93 12.03
N VAL A 31 -1.41 -15.65 12.14
CA VAL A 31 -2.23 -15.32 10.97
C VAL A 31 -2.06 -13.87 10.51
N ILE A 32 -1.43 -13.03 11.34
CA ILE A 32 -1.12 -11.64 11.04
C ILE A 32 -0.18 -11.60 9.83
N LYS A 33 -0.52 -10.75 8.86
CA LYS A 33 0.29 -10.54 7.66
C LYS A 33 0.60 -9.06 7.49
N VAL A 34 1.74 -8.80 6.89
CA VAL A 34 2.17 -7.46 6.52
C VAL A 34 2.31 -7.42 5.00
N GLU A 35 1.54 -6.55 4.37
CA GLU A 35 1.57 -6.27 2.95
C GLU A 35 2.00 -4.81 2.75
N TYR A 36 2.71 -4.52 1.66
CA TYR A 36 3.14 -3.16 1.39
C TYR A 36 3.12 -2.85 -0.11
N GLU A 37 2.86 -1.58 -0.41
CA GLU A 37 2.87 -1.03 -1.76
C GLU A 37 3.70 0.26 -1.80
N HIS A 38 4.60 0.37 -2.78
CA HIS A 38 5.40 1.58 -3.00
C HIS A 38 4.53 2.70 -3.57
N LYS A 39 4.56 3.89 -2.96
CA LYS A 39 3.71 5.02 -3.39
C LYS A 39 4.16 5.70 -4.68
N GLY A 40 5.28 5.28 -5.26
CA GLY A 40 5.88 5.96 -6.40
C GLY A 40 6.41 7.34 -6.00
N LYS A 41 6.31 8.29 -6.93
CA LYS A 41 6.76 9.66 -6.73
C LYS A 41 5.81 10.42 -5.80
N THR A 42 6.34 10.91 -4.70
CA THR A 42 5.68 11.83 -3.78
C THR A 42 6.46 13.15 -3.71
N ILE A 43 5.90 14.15 -3.03
CA ILE A 43 6.53 15.47 -2.87
C ILE A 43 6.84 15.67 -1.38
N ASN A 44 8.08 16.06 -1.08
CA ASN A 44 8.52 16.42 0.26
C ASN A 44 8.06 17.83 0.64
N GLU A 45 8.21 18.18 1.92
CA GLU A 45 7.86 19.50 2.44
C GLU A 45 8.59 20.65 1.71
N ASP A 46 9.81 20.37 1.23
CA ASP A 46 10.63 21.31 0.45
C ASP A 46 10.28 21.36 -1.05
N GLY A 47 9.25 20.63 -1.50
CA GLY A 47 8.85 20.54 -2.91
C GLY A 47 9.71 19.59 -3.76
N GLY A 48 10.68 18.90 -3.16
CA GLY A 48 11.50 17.88 -3.82
C GLY A 48 10.77 16.56 -4.05
N GLU A 49 11.23 15.77 -5.01
CA GLU A 49 10.69 14.43 -5.26
C GLU A 49 11.16 13.42 -4.20
N ASP A 50 10.23 12.59 -3.72
CA ASP A 50 10.51 11.52 -2.76
C ASP A 50 9.89 10.20 -3.19
N TYR A 51 10.72 9.18 -3.19
CA TYR A 51 10.37 7.82 -3.59
C TYR A 51 10.53 6.84 -2.43
N ASN A 52 10.60 7.31 -1.19
CA ASN A 52 10.88 6.44 -0.05
C ASN A 52 9.62 5.94 0.66
N LYS A 53 8.42 6.37 0.25
CA LYS A 53 7.17 6.11 0.97
C LYS A 53 6.45 4.84 0.50
N PHE A 54 5.90 4.12 1.47
CA PHE A 54 5.13 2.90 1.27
C PHE A 54 3.82 2.97 2.06
N ASN A 55 2.74 2.49 1.45
CA ASN A 55 1.53 2.13 2.18
C ASN A 55 1.75 0.72 2.74
N VAL A 56 1.66 0.57 4.06
CA VAL A 56 1.85 -0.71 4.77
C VAL A 56 0.54 -1.09 5.44
N ASP A 57 0.05 -2.27 5.10
CA ASP A 57 -1.17 -2.87 5.61
C ASP A 57 -0.81 -4.07 6.49
N ILE A 58 -1.21 -4.01 7.76
CA ILE A 58 -1.06 -5.09 8.73
C ILE A 58 -2.47 -5.65 8.94
N ILE A 59 -2.69 -6.86 8.44
CA ILE A 59 -4.02 -7.48 8.28
C ILE A 59 -4.13 -8.77 9.08
N ASN A 60 -5.37 -9.23 9.26
CA ASN A 60 -5.74 -10.42 10.05
C ASN A 60 -5.30 -10.31 11.52
N ILE A 61 -5.32 -9.10 12.09
CA ILE A 61 -5.04 -8.90 13.50
C ILE A 61 -6.24 -9.45 14.30
N PRO A 62 -6.05 -10.45 15.19
CA PRO A 62 -7.16 -11.00 15.96
C PRO A 62 -7.77 -9.97 16.91
N ASN A 63 -9.00 -10.24 17.36
CA ASN A 63 -9.65 -9.42 18.39
C ASN A 63 -8.82 -9.42 19.68
N ASP A 64 -8.85 -8.31 20.41
CA ASP A 64 -8.07 -8.05 21.62
C ASP A 64 -6.55 -7.90 21.43
N TYR A 65 -6.06 -7.84 20.19
CA TYR A 65 -4.67 -7.52 19.90
C TYR A 65 -4.48 -6.05 19.54
N TYR A 66 -3.27 -5.56 19.75
CA TYR A 66 -2.80 -4.27 19.27
C TYR A 66 -1.34 -4.39 18.86
N ILE A 67 -0.85 -3.42 18.10
CA ILE A 67 0.55 -3.41 17.68
C ILE A 67 1.22 -2.10 18.10
N ILE A 68 2.54 -2.15 18.18
CA ILE A 68 3.43 -0.99 18.28
C ILE A 68 4.43 -1.10 17.15
N ILE A 69 4.62 -0.02 16.40
CA ILE A 69 5.61 0.04 15.32
C ILE A 69 6.81 0.85 15.82
N SER A 70 8.02 0.37 15.56
CA SER A 70 9.27 1.02 15.94
C SER A 70 9.57 2.26 15.07
N ASP A 71 8.70 3.26 15.13
CA ASP A 71 8.78 4.52 14.36
C ASP A 71 9.37 5.69 15.15
N GLY A 72 9.82 5.42 16.38
CA GLY A 72 10.30 6.44 17.32
C GLY A 72 9.20 7.09 18.14
N LEU A 73 7.93 6.91 17.77
CA LEU A 73 6.75 7.35 18.53
C LEU A 73 6.18 6.19 19.38
N ASN A 74 6.28 4.96 18.87
CA ASN A 74 5.90 3.72 19.57
C ASN A 74 4.46 3.76 20.11
N TYR A 75 3.52 4.31 19.32
CA TYR A 75 2.13 4.40 19.73
C TYR A 75 1.43 3.04 19.69
N LYS A 76 0.56 2.80 20.67
CA LYS A 76 -0.39 1.67 20.65
C LYS A 76 -1.40 1.87 19.51
N LEU A 77 -1.38 0.97 18.55
CA LEU A 77 -2.31 0.95 17.42
C LEU A 77 -3.30 -0.19 17.58
N THR A 78 -4.58 0.16 17.72
CA THR A 78 -5.67 -0.83 17.80
C THR A 78 -6.26 -1.04 16.40
N PRO A 79 -6.44 -2.28 15.94
CA PRO A 79 -6.98 -2.56 14.62
C PRO A 79 -8.43 -2.12 14.50
N THR A 80 -8.80 -1.66 13.31
CA THR A 80 -10.21 -1.53 12.89
C THR A 80 -10.48 -2.66 11.92
N ASP A 81 -11.46 -3.51 12.21
CA ASP A 81 -11.81 -4.70 11.42
C ASP A 81 -10.59 -5.61 11.10
N GLY A 82 -9.73 -5.81 12.11
CA GLY A 82 -8.53 -6.65 11.99
C GLY A 82 -7.42 -6.06 11.10
N LYS A 83 -7.50 -4.76 10.77
CA LYS A 83 -6.56 -4.07 9.89
C LYS A 83 -5.98 -2.80 10.52
N ILE A 84 -4.70 -2.55 10.24
CA ILE A 84 -4.02 -1.27 10.51
C ILE A 84 -3.26 -0.87 9.23
N THR A 85 -3.44 0.39 8.82
CA THR A 85 -2.74 0.97 7.66
C THR A 85 -1.84 2.11 8.10
N ARG A 86 -0.59 2.11 7.64
CA ARG A 86 0.39 3.17 7.93
C ARG A 86 1.21 3.53 6.70
N GLU A 87 1.63 4.78 6.64
CA GLU A 87 2.67 5.20 5.71
C GLU A 87 4.02 5.06 6.42
N LEU A 88 4.93 4.25 5.86
CA LEU A 88 6.28 4.06 6.36
C LEU A 88 7.30 4.39 5.28
N VAL A 89 8.53 4.74 5.67
CA VAL A 89 9.65 4.97 4.74
C VAL A 89 10.48 3.71 4.53
N ASN A 90 11.31 3.68 3.48
CA ASN A 90 12.26 2.58 3.25
C ASN A 90 13.15 2.35 4.49
N GLY A 91 13.53 1.11 4.74
CA GLY A 91 14.32 0.76 5.91
C GLY A 91 13.84 -0.51 6.61
N LYS A 92 14.35 -0.74 7.82
CA LYS A 92 13.95 -1.84 8.67
C LYS A 92 12.98 -1.34 9.72
N TRP A 93 11.93 -2.10 9.94
CA TRP A 93 10.88 -1.83 10.90
C TRP A 93 10.62 -3.07 11.73
N GLU A 94 10.37 -2.85 13.02
CA GLU A 94 9.88 -3.87 13.93
C GLU A 94 8.45 -3.54 14.30
N ILE A 95 7.58 -4.52 14.17
CA ILE A 95 6.17 -4.44 14.52
C ILE A 95 5.96 -5.41 15.68
N GLU A 96 5.85 -4.88 16.88
CA GLU A 96 5.58 -5.65 18.09
C GLU A 96 4.08 -5.89 18.22
N VAL A 97 3.71 -7.15 18.41
CA VAL A 97 2.33 -7.60 18.55
C VAL A 97 2.07 -7.87 20.03
N TYR A 98 1.02 -7.27 20.55
CA TYR A 98 0.58 -7.43 21.92
C TYR A 98 -0.87 -7.93 21.98
N SER A 99 -1.21 -8.60 23.07
CA SER A 99 -2.59 -8.94 23.43
C SER A 99 -3.01 -8.11 24.64
N ASN A 100 -4.26 -7.67 24.71
CA ASN A 100 -4.80 -7.03 25.92
C ASN A 100 -4.87 -8.00 27.11
N LYS A 101 -4.76 -9.32 26.86
CA LYS A 101 -4.76 -10.38 27.88
C LYS A 101 -3.42 -10.55 28.59
N CYS A 102 -2.34 -10.01 28.02
CA CYS A 102 -0.95 -10.24 28.44
C CYS A 102 -0.19 -8.90 28.51
N GLU A 103 0.90 -8.82 29.27
CA GLU A 103 1.80 -7.66 29.21
C GLU A 103 2.97 -7.88 28.26
N GLU A 104 3.33 -9.14 28.04
CA GLU A 104 4.44 -9.58 27.23
C GLU A 104 4.19 -9.35 25.74
N VAL A 105 5.29 -9.11 25.00
CA VAL A 105 5.27 -9.12 23.53
C VAL A 105 4.93 -10.54 23.08
N ILE A 106 3.86 -10.67 22.31
CA ILE A 106 3.39 -11.94 21.78
C ILE A 106 4.25 -12.34 20.58
N ASP A 107 4.51 -11.42 19.67
CA ASP A 107 5.34 -11.65 18.49
C ASP A 107 6.01 -10.35 18.03
N THR A 108 7.09 -10.48 17.25
CA THR A 108 7.78 -9.35 16.62
C THR A 108 7.94 -9.64 15.14
N ILE A 109 7.25 -8.87 14.30
CA ILE A 109 7.34 -8.98 12.85
C ILE A 109 8.39 -8.00 12.35
N THR A 110 9.44 -8.51 11.73
CA THR A 110 10.45 -7.68 11.07
C THR A 110 10.05 -7.42 9.61
N LEU A 111 9.92 -6.15 9.24
CA LEU A 111 9.63 -5.69 7.89
C LEU A 111 10.84 -4.94 7.32
N ARG A 112 11.28 -5.30 6.10
CA ARG A 112 12.28 -4.54 5.35
C ARG A 112 11.63 -3.91 4.12
N LEU A 113 11.48 -2.60 4.14
CA LEU A 113 11.00 -1.81 3.00
C LEU A 113 12.19 -1.44 2.11
N PRO A 114 12.18 -1.81 0.83
CA PRO A 114 13.35 -1.65 -0.04
C PRO A 114 13.61 -0.18 -0.38
N ARG A 115 14.87 0.16 -0.64
CA ARG A 115 15.26 1.49 -1.12
C ARG A 115 14.97 1.62 -2.61
N PHE A 116 14.22 2.65 -2.99
CA PHE A 116 13.99 2.96 -4.41
C PHE A 116 15.28 3.38 -5.10
N ASN A 117 15.52 2.80 -6.28
CA ASN A 117 16.68 3.13 -7.08
C ASN A 117 16.33 4.25 -8.08
N ILE A 118 16.81 5.46 -7.83
CA ILE A 118 16.54 6.59 -8.72
C ILE A 118 17.09 6.36 -10.14
N TYR A 119 18.17 5.58 -10.28
CA TYR A 119 18.75 5.27 -11.59
C TYR A 119 17.90 4.32 -12.43
N SER A 120 16.93 3.62 -11.84
CA SER A 120 15.95 2.85 -12.62
C SER A 120 15.09 3.72 -13.54
N LEU A 121 15.01 5.03 -13.25
CA LEU A 121 14.32 6.02 -14.08
C LEU A 121 15.24 6.64 -15.16
N ASP A 122 16.54 6.34 -15.13
CA ASP A 122 17.49 6.92 -16.08
C ASP A 122 17.29 6.30 -17.48
N PRO A 123 17.25 7.11 -18.56
CA PRO A 123 17.13 6.61 -19.93
C PRO A 123 18.16 5.55 -20.32
N LEU A 124 19.36 5.54 -19.71
CA LEU A 124 20.40 4.54 -19.94
C LEU A 124 19.95 3.11 -19.60
N CYS A 125 18.98 2.98 -18.68
CA CYS A 125 18.39 1.70 -18.30
C CYS A 125 17.33 1.18 -19.30
N LYS A 126 16.97 1.95 -20.34
CA LYS A 126 16.02 1.52 -21.35
C LYS A 126 16.47 0.21 -22.02
N GLY A 127 15.58 -0.78 -22.02
CA GLY A 127 15.81 -2.09 -22.64
C GLY A 127 16.62 -3.08 -21.79
N ILE A 128 17.15 -2.63 -20.64
CA ILE A 128 17.89 -3.47 -19.68
C ILE A 128 16.90 -4.13 -18.72
N ASP A 129 17.05 -5.43 -18.53
CA ASP A 129 16.31 -6.20 -17.54
C ASP A 129 16.88 -5.92 -16.14
N GLY A 130 16.11 -5.20 -15.32
CA GLY A 130 16.52 -4.77 -13.98
C GLY A 130 16.75 -5.92 -13.00
N ASP A 131 16.16 -7.09 -13.22
CA ASP A 131 16.41 -8.27 -12.38
C ASP A 131 17.77 -8.91 -12.69
N LYS A 132 18.24 -8.78 -13.93
CA LYS A 132 19.57 -9.25 -14.37
C LYS A 132 20.66 -8.21 -14.13
N PHE A 133 20.30 -6.93 -14.15
CA PHE A 133 21.21 -5.83 -13.89
C PHE A 133 20.61 -4.88 -12.84
N PRO A 134 20.83 -5.17 -11.54
CA PRO A 134 20.17 -4.50 -10.42
C PRO A 134 20.34 -2.97 -10.37
N LEU A 135 21.39 -2.41 -10.99
CA LEU A 135 21.56 -0.96 -11.11
C LEU A 135 20.47 -0.29 -11.95
N CYS A 136 19.75 -1.05 -12.77
CA CYS A 136 18.55 -0.63 -13.49
C CYS A 136 17.27 -1.23 -12.90
N GLY A 137 17.35 -2.01 -11.82
CA GLY A 137 16.20 -2.54 -11.11
C GLY A 137 15.50 -1.47 -10.27
N LYS A 138 14.19 -1.64 -10.05
CA LYS A 138 13.35 -0.70 -9.27
C LYS A 138 13.90 -0.42 -7.86
N TYR A 139 14.51 -1.43 -7.25
CA TYR A 139 15.09 -1.35 -5.91
C TYR A 139 16.57 -1.70 -5.94
N TYR A 140 17.37 -0.95 -5.20
CA TYR A 140 18.81 -1.18 -5.07
C TYR A 140 19.32 -0.66 -3.73
N GLU A 141 20.06 -1.47 -2.99
CA GLU A 141 20.40 -1.17 -1.59
C GLU A 141 21.64 -0.29 -1.43
N TYR A 142 22.55 -0.31 -2.40
CA TYR A 142 23.88 0.30 -2.27
C TYR A 142 23.96 1.67 -2.95
N ASP A 143 24.71 2.57 -2.33
CA ASP A 143 25.04 3.85 -2.95
C ASP A 143 26.06 3.66 -4.09
N VAL A 144 25.77 4.28 -5.23
CA VAL A 144 26.63 4.27 -6.41
C VAL A 144 26.66 5.69 -6.95
N SER A 145 27.84 6.19 -7.30
CA SER A 145 27.96 7.49 -7.96
C SER A 145 27.41 7.43 -9.38
N TYR A 146 26.96 8.55 -9.91
CA TYR A 146 26.42 8.59 -11.26
C TYR A 146 27.43 8.13 -12.33
N ASP A 147 28.70 8.51 -12.18
CA ASP A 147 29.77 8.09 -13.11
C ASP A 147 29.98 6.57 -13.09
N SER A 148 29.99 5.96 -11.89
CA SER A 148 30.12 4.51 -11.73
C SER A 148 28.89 3.77 -12.26
N PHE A 149 27.69 4.31 -12.03
CA PHE A 149 26.45 3.80 -12.62
C PHE A 149 26.55 3.80 -14.15
N LYS A 150 26.89 4.95 -14.75
CA LYS A 150 26.99 5.12 -16.20
C LYS A 150 28.02 4.18 -16.81
N GLU A 151 29.22 4.11 -16.24
CA GLU A 151 30.29 3.22 -16.73
C GLU A 151 29.84 1.74 -16.75
N ARG A 152 29.18 1.30 -15.68
CA ARG A 152 28.69 -0.07 -15.55
C ARG A 152 27.55 -0.38 -16.52
N VAL A 153 26.63 0.57 -16.71
CA VAL A 153 25.55 0.45 -17.70
C VAL A 153 26.14 0.36 -19.10
N ASP A 154 27.06 1.26 -19.47
CA ASP A 154 27.71 1.28 -20.78
C ASP A 154 28.46 -0.03 -21.06
N HIS A 155 29.20 -0.54 -20.07
CA HIS A 155 29.87 -1.83 -20.17
C HIS A 155 28.88 -2.99 -20.38
N TYR A 156 27.79 -3.01 -19.60
CA TYR A 156 26.74 -4.01 -19.72
C TYR A 156 26.11 -3.98 -21.12
N ARG A 157 25.72 -2.80 -21.61
CA ARG A 157 25.13 -2.63 -22.94
C ARG A 157 26.05 -3.11 -24.06
N LYS A 158 27.36 -2.80 -23.99
CA LYS A 158 28.36 -3.30 -24.96
C LYS A 158 28.50 -4.82 -24.92
N THR A 159 28.53 -5.39 -23.72
CA THR A 159 28.68 -6.84 -23.50
C THR A 159 27.49 -7.61 -24.09
N TYR A 160 26.28 -7.10 -23.87
CA TYR A 160 25.03 -7.76 -24.29
C TYR A 160 24.44 -7.19 -25.59
N LYS A 161 25.16 -6.31 -26.29
CA LYS A 161 24.77 -5.69 -27.57
C LYS A 161 23.37 -5.07 -27.54
N ILE A 162 23.07 -4.32 -26.48
CA ILE A 162 21.76 -3.66 -26.29
C ILE A 162 21.74 -2.35 -27.07
N ASN A 163 20.92 -2.29 -28.12
CA ASN A 163 20.74 -1.10 -28.96
C ASN A 163 19.53 -0.27 -28.48
N ASP A 164 19.62 1.06 -28.61
CA ASP A 164 18.55 1.99 -28.23
C ASP A 164 17.28 1.90 -29.09
N THR A 165 17.35 1.13 -30.19
CA THR A 165 16.33 1.03 -31.24
C THR A 165 15.26 -0.03 -30.95
N GLU A 166 15.42 -0.86 -29.92
CA GLU A 166 14.34 -1.76 -29.51
C GLU A 166 13.36 -1.01 -28.59
N GLU A 167 12.33 -0.42 -29.20
CA GLU A 167 11.05 -0.26 -28.53
C GLU A 167 10.53 -1.65 -28.17
N LYS A 168 10.97 -2.17 -27.02
CA LYS A 168 10.12 -3.13 -26.31
C LYS A 168 8.84 -2.35 -25.98
N PRO A 169 7.64 -2.82 -26.36
CA PRO A 169 6.43 -2.20 -25.86
C PRO A 169 6.58 -2.14 -24.35
N GLN A 170 6.47 -0.93 -23.79
CA GLN A 170 6.23 -0.79 -22.38
C GLN A 170 5.06 -1.72 -22.10
N ILE A 171 5.31 -2.78 -21.34
CA ILE A 171 4.22 -3.44 -20.65
C ILE A 171 3.85 -2.42 -19.57
N GLU A 172 3.07 -1.40 -19.98
CA GLU A 172 2.27 -0.64 -19.04
C GLU A 172 1.54 -1.68 -18.20
N ASP A 173 1.72 -1.51 -16.90
CA ASP A 173 1.35 -2.46 -15.87
C ASP A 173 -0.01 -3.11 -16.16
N LYS A 174 -0.03 -4.44 -16.15
CA LYS A 174 -1.29 -5.21 -16.08
C LYS A 174 -2.21 -4.71 -14.95
N ASN A 175 -1.67 -3.99 -13.96
CA ASN A 175 -2.44 -3.30 -12.93
C ASN A 175 -3.34 -2.18 -13.45
N TYR A 176 -2.91 -1.33 -14.41
CA TYR A 176 -3.77 -0.24 -14.88
C TYR A 176 -4.99 -0.75 -15.65
N LEU A 177 -4.79 -1.75 -16.53
CA LEU A 177 -5.91 -2.39 -17.22
C LEU A 177 -6.80 -3.16 -16.24
N ASN A 178 -6.23 -3.81 -15.22
CA ASN A 178 -7.02 -4.47 -14.18
C ASN A 178 -7.83 -3.48 -13.35
N ILE A 179 -7.28 -2.30 -12.99
CA ILE A 179 -8.00 -1.24 -12.26
C ILE A 179 -9.16 -0.69 -13.11
N ILE A 180 -8.95 -0.50 -14.40
CA ILE A 180 -10.02 -0.05 -15.32
C ILE A 180 -11.08 -1.15 -15.49
N LEU A 181 -10.66 -2.40 -15.63
CA LEU A 181 -11.57 -3.54 -15.75
C LEU A 181 -12.39 -3.76 -14.47
N THR A 182 -11.79 -3.68 -13.28
CA THR A 182 -12.48 -3.81 -12.00
C THR A 182 -13.49 -2.68 -11.80
N PHE A 183 -13.13 -1.44 -12.15
CA PHE A 183 -14.04 -0.31 -12.10
C PHE A 183 -15.25 -0.49 -13.03
N ILE A 184 -15.04 -0.98 -14.26
CA ILE A 184 -16.14 -1.26 -15.19
C ILE A 184 -17.03 -2.41 -14.67
N THR A 185 -16.46 -3.47 -14.10
CA THR A 185 -17.26 -4.58 -13.56
C THR A 185 -18.08 -4.21 -12.33
N ASP A 186 -17.50 -3.44 -11.40
CA ASP A 186 -18.15 -3.07 -10.14
C ASP A 186 -19.29 -2.08 -10.36
N TYR A 187 -19.13 -1.16 -11.33
CA TYR A 187 -20.11 -0.12 -11.63
C TYR A 187 -20.98 -0.41 -12.87
N LYS A 188 -20.93 -1.62 -13.44
CA LYS A 188 -21.64 -1.97 -14.70
C LYS A 188 -23.13 -1.62 -14.69
N LEU A 189 -23.81 -1.84 -13.56
CA LEU A 189 -25.24 -1.56 -13.43
C LEU A 189 -25.54 -0.05 -13.42
N TYR A 190 -24.67 0.75 -12.79
CA TYR A 190 -24.79 2.21 -12.77
C TYR A 190 -24.51 2.82 -14.15
N ILE A 191 -23.52 2.30 -14.87
CA ILE A 191 -23.18 2.74 -16.24
C ILE A 191 -24.33 2.46 -17.21
N VAL A 192 -24.89 1.23 -17.18
CA VAL A 192 -26.05 0.86 -17.99
C VAL A 192 -27.27 1.71 -17.63
N GLY A 193 -27.48 1.97 -16.33
CA GLY A 193 -28.53 2.85 -15.84
C GLY A 193 -28.41 4.27 -16.40
N ALA A 194 -27.23 4.89 -16.31
CA ALA A 194 -26.98 6.23 -16.82
C ALA A 194 -27.20 6.33 -18.34
N LEU A 195 -26.70 5.35 -19.10
CA LEU A 195 -26.89 5.30 -20.56
C LEU A 195 -28.37 5.17 -20.94
N SER A 196 -29.14 4.36 -20.20
CA SER A 196 -30.58 4.21 -20.46
C SER A 196 -31.36 5.52 -20.24
N ILE A 197 -30.99 6.28 -19.20
CA ILE A 197 -31.60 7.58 -18.90
C ILE A 197 -31.28 8.61 -20.00
N ILE A 198 -30.03 8.66 -20.45
CA ILE A 198 -29.61 9.54 -21.56
C ILE A 198 -30.42 9.24 -22.83
N LEU A 199 -30.62 7.95 -23.13
CA LEU A 199 -31.39 7.51 -24.30
C LEU A 199 -32.86 7.93 -24.21
N ILE A 200 -33.47 7.83 -23.02
CA ILE A 200 -34.83 8.30 -22.76
C ILE A 200 -34.94 9.81 -22.94
N ILE A 201 -33.99 10.59 -22.42
CA ILE A 201 -33.96 12.05 -22.58
C ILE A 201 -33.87 12.43 -24.06
N LEU A 202 -33.02 11.77 -24.83
CA LEU A 202 -32.90 12.00 -26.28
C LEU A 202 -34.21 11.72 -27.02
N ILE A 203 -34.89 10.61 -26.70
CA ILE A 203 -36.20 10.28 -27.28
C ILE A 203 -37.24 11.37 -26.95
N ILE A 204 -37.28 11.83 -25.69
CA ILE A 204 -38.20 12.90 -25.26
C ILE A 204 -37.91 14.20 -26.03
N VAL A 205 -36.64 14.59 -26.19
CA VAL A 205 -36.25 15.79 -26.95
C VAL A 205 -36.69 15.68 -28.41
N ILE A 206 -36.51 14.52 -29.04
CA ILE A 206 -36.94 14.27 -30.43
C ILE A 206 -38.47 14.36 -30.54
N LEU A 207 -39.22 13.78 -29.58
CA LEU A 207 -40.69 13.83 -29.57
C LEU A 207 -41.23 15.26 -29.37
N ILE A 208 -40.60 16.05 -28.50
CA ILE A 208 -40.94 17.47 -28.29
C ILE A 208 -40.68 18.27 -29.57
N ARG A 209 -39.52 18.10 -30.21
CA ARG A 209 -39.21 18.75 -31.51
C ARG A 209 -40.23 18.37 -32.58
N LYS A 210 -40.64 17.11 -32.64
CA LYS A 210 -41.64 16.62 -33.60
C LYS A 210 -43.04 17.19 -33.35
N ARG A 211 -43.48 17.37 -32.10
CA ARG A 211 -44.75 18.05 -31.77
C ARG A 211 -44.72 19.53 -32.11
N ARG A 212 -43.61 20.23 -31.82
CA ARG A 212 -43.45 21.66 -32.13
C ARG A 212 -43.52 21.93 -33.64
N ASN A 213 -42.95 21.07 -34.49
CA ASN A 213 -43.04 21.23 -35.95
C ASN A 213 -44.43 20.93 -36.53
N ARG A 214 -45.31 20.22 -35.81
CA ARG A 214 -46.72 20.00 -36.23
C ARG A 214 -47.68 21.09 -35.75
N GLY A 215 -47.32 21.83 -34.70
CA GLY A 215 -48.09 22.97 -34.19
C GLY A 215 -47.90 24.28 -34.96
N VAL A 216 -47.01 24.32 -35.96
CA VAL A 216 -46.78 25.47 -36.86
C VAL A 216 -47.53 25.31 -38.20
N LEU A 217 -48.30 24.22 -38.37
CA LEU A 217 -49.29 24.07 -39.43
C LEU A 217 -50.70 24.22 -38.81
N LYS A 218 -51.02 25.45 -38.41
CA LYS A 218 -52.37 25.99 -38.32
C LYS A 218 -52.32 27.47 -38.65
#